data_AF-Q2NEZ0-F1
#
_entry.id   AF-Q2NEZ0-F1
#
_cell.length_a   1.000
_cell.length_b   1.000
_cell.length_c   1.000
_cell.angle_alpha   90.00
_cell.angle_beta   90.00
_cell.angle_gamma   90.00
#
_symmetry.space_group_name_H-M   'P 1'
#
loop_
_entity.id
_entity.type
_entity.pdbx_description
1 polymer ?
#
loop_
_entity_poly.entity_id
_entity_poly.type
_entity_poly.pdbx_seq_one_letter_code
_entity_poly.pdbx_strand_id
1 'polypeptide(L)'
;MNIITTIVGSYPTRSFRAESFNEKVTQTLGLYDPYKQAIKNTVTSFVNKDIDIICDGQVRGDMVQIFARKINGLKIIENTTHIIGKITPAAHPISIRDLQLAYKTAKALNPQYELNAPLDGIFKHEMKGIKGIITGPTTLVHSSIIDNFYTSKENAIYDMARALSIEAQAIEKFGACALQIDEPFISTGAEDIEVSRKAIEIIVDSVDIPVILHVCGDLEHVLGDLLKFNVDVLDFEFSGMKQNIDHLENKWTSDCNKLLGIGCVNTKLKSVDKKENVHKTIKDVLSITKSSNIILDPDCGMRMLDKDIADEKLDILKYFRENGV
;
A
#
# COMPACT_ATOMS: atom_id res chain seq x y z
N MET A 1 24.35 2.73 -5.62
CA MET A 1 23.02 3.10 -5.10
C MET A 1 22.32 1.79 -4.78
N ASN A 2 21.61 1.71 -3.68
CA ASN A 2 20.86 0.52 -3.26
C ASN A 2 19.43 0.71 -3.76
N ILE A 3 19.08 0.09 -4.90
CA ILE A 3 17.77 0.25 -5.53
C ILE A 3 16.93 -0.97 -5.23
N ILE A 4 15.86 -0.80 -4.48
CA ILE A 4 14.85 -1.85 -4.28
C ILE A 4 13.57 -1.49 -5.01
N THR A 5 12.77 -2.50 -5.29
CA THR A 5 11.47 -2.35 -5.94
C THR A 5 10.35 -2.84 -5.05
N THR A 6 9.23 -2.14 -5.11
CA THR A 6 7.99 -2.55 -4.46
C THR A 6 6.81 -2.26 -5.38
N ILE A 7 5.63 -2.68 -4.92
CA ILE A 7 4.33 -2.26 -5.45
C ILE A 7 3.64 -1.40 -4.39
N VAL A 8 2.69 -0.55 -4.76
CA VAL A 8 1.89 0.19 -3.78
C VAL A 8 0.94 -0.76 -3.05
N GLY A 9 0.14 -1.52 -3.79
CA GLY A 9 -0.76 -2.49 -3.16
C GLY A 9 -1.63 -3.25 -4.13
N SER A 10 -2.80 -2.69 -4.43
CA SER A 10 -3.81 -3.38 -5.24
C SER A 10 -3.30 -3.77 -6.64
N TYR A 11 -3.66 -4.98 -7.08
CA TYR A 11 -3.24 -5.53 -8.38
C TYR A 11 -4.44 -6.01 -9.21
N PRO A 12 -4.34 -6.07 -10.56
CA PRO A 12 -5.42 -6.59 -11.39
C PRO A 12 -5.86 -7.98 -10.94
N THR A 13 -7.16 -8.16 -10.78
CA THR A 13 -7.74 -9.37 -10.20
C THR A 13 -9.04 -9.77 -10.87
N ARG A 14 -9.32 -11.07 -10.82
CA ARG A 14 -10.64 -11.66 -11.12
C ARG A 14 -10.97 -12.68 -10.02
N SER A 15 -12.24 -12.77 -9.65
CA SER A 15 -12.71 -13.86 -8.78
C SER A 15 -12.76 -15.17 -9.57
N PHE A 16 -12.40 -16.28 -8.92
CA PHE A 16 -12.42 -17.62 -9.53
C PHE A 16 -13.65 -18.41 -9.06
N ARG A 17 -14.16 -19.27 -9.94
CA ARG A 17 -15.24 -20.23 -9.64
C ARG A 17 -14.63 -21.58 -9.31
N ALA A 18 -15.33 -22.39 -8.50
CA ALA A 18 -14.92 -23.74 -8.19
C ALA A 18 -15.01 -24.65 -9.44
N GLU A 19 -13.91 -25.28 -9.83
CA GLU A 19 -13.86 -26.12 -11.04
C GLU A 19 -13.72 -27.60 -10.68
N SER A 20 -12.82 -27.92 -9.75
CA SER A 20 -12.58 -29.30 -9.32
C SER A 20 -13.68 -29.84 -8.42
N PHE A 21 -13.80 -31.18 -8.33
CA PHE A 21 -14.79 -31.83 -7.46
C PHE A 21 -14.63 -31.39 -6.00
N ASN A 22 -13.39 -31.38 -5.48
CA ASN A 22 -13.11 -30.95 -4.11
C ASN A 22 -13.47 -29.47 -3.89
N GLU A 23 -13.18 -28.58 -4.84
CA GLU A 23 -13.55 -27.18 -4.72
C GLU A 23 -15.06 -27.00 -4.73
N LYS A 24 -15.79 -27.71 -5.59
CA LYS A 24 -17.25 -27.68 -5.64
C LYS A 24 -17.85 -28.15 -4.33
N VAL A 25 -17.31 -29.24 -3.74
CA VAL A 25 -17.70 -29.69 -2.40
C VAL A 25 -17.44 -28.61 -1.36
N THR A 26 -16.25 -28.00 -1.33
CA THR A 26 -15.96 -26.90 -0.39
C THR A 26 -16.83 -25.67 -0.63
N GLN A 27 -17.23 -25.41 -1.87
CA GLN A 27 -18.12 -24.30 -2.22
C GLN A 27 -19.53 -24.55 -1.68
N THR A 28 -20.06 -25.77 -1.84
CA THR A 28 -21.34 -26.18 -1.25
C THR A 28 -21.31 -26.09 0.28
N LEU A 29 -20.16 -26.37 0.90
CA LEU A 29 -19.95 -26.24 2.34
C LEU A 29 -19.63 -24.80 2.80
N GLY A 30 -19.58 -23.81 1.89
CA GLY A 30 -19.26 -22.42 2.21
C GLY A 30 -17.79 -22.15 2.59
N LEU A 31 -16.89 -23.10 2.36
CA LEU A 31 -15.46 -23.03 2.70
C LEU A 31 -14.56 -22.63 1.53
N TYR A 32 -15.11 -22.54 0.31
CA TYR A 32 -14.37 -22.13 -0.88
C TYR A 32 -14.01 -20.64 -0.83
N ASP A 33 -12.74 -20.33 -1.10
CA ASP A 33 -12.22 -18.97 -1.15
C ASP A 33 -11.97 -18.55 -2.61
N PRO A 34 -12.85 -17.75 -3.23
CA PRO A 34 -12.77 -17.40 -4.65
C PRO A 34 -11.57 -16.49 -4.99
N TYR A 35 -10.90 -15.93 -3.98
CA TYR A 35 -9.75 -15.04 -4.16
C TYR A 35 -8.42 -15.74 -3.93
N LYS A 36 -8.42 -16.98 -3.40
CA LYS A 36 -7.19 -17.74 -3.13
C LYS A 36 -6.30 -17.85 -4.36
N GLN A 37 -6.87 -18.15 -5.53
CA GLN A 37 -6.11 -18.26 -6.77
C GLN A 37 -5.66 -16.89 -7.30
N ALA A 38 -6.45 -15.84 -7.07
CA ALA A 38 -6.07 -14.48 -7.44
C ALA A 38 -4.82 -14.02 -6.66
N ILE A 39 -4.79 -14.22 -5.34
CA ILE A 39 -3.61 -13.92 -4.49
C ILE A 39 -2.38 -14.67 -5.02
N LYS A 40 -2.52 -15.98 -5.27
CA LYS A 40 -1.42 -16.78 -5.80
C LYS A 40 -0.89 -16.24 -7.13
N ASN A 41 -1.77 -15.96 -8.09
CA ASN A 41 -1.37 -15.45 -9.40
C ASN A 41 -0.68 -14.09 -9.31
N THR A 42 -1.20 -13.19 -8.47
CA THR A 42 -0.61 -11.89 -8.21
C THR A 42 0.80 -12.03 -7.62
N VAL A 43 0.94 -12.84 -6.58
CA VAL A 43 2.24 -13.08 -5.92
C VAL A 43 3.23 -13.75 -6.87
N THR A 44 2.80 -14.74 -7.67
CA THR A 44 3.64 -15.33 -8.72
C THR A 44 4.13 -14.27 -9.70
N SER A 45 3.29 -13.28 -10.05
CA SER A 45 3.67 -12.19 -10.94
C SER A 45 4.76 -11.34 -10.28
N PHE A 46 4.58 -10.94 -9.02
CA PHE A 46 5.59 -10.16 -8.29
C PHE A 46 6.93 -10.90 -8.16
N VAL A 47 6.90 -12.19 -7.84
CA VAL A 47 8.11 -13.00 -7.69
C VAL A 47 8.83 -13.19 -9.03
N ASN A 48 8.11 -13.47 -10.12
CA ASN A 48 8.69 -13.63 -11.45
C ASN A 48 9.33 -12.33 -11.98
N LYS A 49 8.84 -11.19 -11.52
CA LYS A 49 9.35 -9.85 -11.85
C LYS A 49 10.42 -9.38 -10.85
N ASP A 50 10.87 -10.27 -9.96
CA ASP A 50 11.92 -10.04 -8.98
C ASP A 50 11.70 -8.82 -8.08
N ILE A 51 10.44 -8.51 -7.75
CA ILE A 51 10.11 -7.42 -6.83
C ILE A 51 10.72 -7.71 -5.44
N ASP A 52 11.25 -6.69 -4.75
CA ASP A 52 11.97 -6.88 -3.48
C ASP A 52 11.05 -6.88 -2.26
N ILE A 53 10.02 -6.03 -2.27
CA ILE A 53 8.96 -6.01 -1.24
C ILE A 53 7.61 -6.20 -1.91
N ILE A 54 6.87 -7.22 -1.50
CA ILE A 54 5.57 -7.56 -2.09
C ILE A 54 4.43 -7.48 -1.07
N CYS A 55 3.20 -7.61 -1.52
CA CYS A 55 2.01 -7.80 -0.68
C CYS A 55 1.10 -8.91 -1.23
N ASP A 56 -0.12 -9.03 -0.71
CA ASP A 56 -1.16 -9.95 -1.17
C ASP A 56 -1.93 -9.49 -2.42
N GLY A 57 -1.67 -8.25 -2.88
CA GLY A 57 -2.36 -7.61 -3.99
C GLY A 57 -3.75 -7.06 -3.66
N GLN A 58 -4.17 -7.12 -2.39
CA GLN A 58 -5.48 -6.69 -1.88
C GLN A 58 -6.68 -7.16 -2.73
N VAL A 59 -6.62 -8.36 -3.31
CA VAL A 59 -7.52 -8.77 -4.41
C VAL A 59 -9.01 -8.88 -4.05
N ARG A 60 -9.38 -8.77 -2.77
CA ARG A 60 -10.73 -8.99 -2.23
C ARG A 60 -11.73 -7.84 -2.45
N GLY A 61 -11.28 -6.64 -2.79
CA GLY A 61 -12.16 -5.50 -2.99
C GLY A 61 -11.38 -4.20 -3.19
N ASP A 62 -12.07 -3.07 -3.32
CA ASP A 62 -11.41 -1.77 -3.24
C ASP A 62 -10.88 -1.49 -1.82
N MET A 63 -9.99 -0.51 -1.73
CA MET A 63 -9.28 -0.18 -0.51
C MET A 63 -10.20 0.18 0.66
N VAL A 64 -11.41 0.71 0.41
CA VAL A 64 -12.34 1.06 1.50
C VAL A 64 -13.12 -0.17 1.93
N GLN A 65 -13.70 -0.90 0.96
CA GLN A 65 -14.60 -2.01 1.26
C GLN A 65 -13.91 -3.21 1.92
N ILE A 66 -12.61 -3.44 1.69
CA ILE A 66 -11.86 -4.51 2.38
C ILE A 66 -11.97 -4.35 3.91
N PHE A 67 -11.83 -3.11 4.39
CA PHE A 67 -11.85 -2.80 5.83
C PHE A 67 -13.26 -2.55 6.33
N ALA A 68 -14.07 -1.78 5.59
CA ALA A 68 -15.44 -1.44 5.99
C ALA A 68 -16.35 -2.65 6.22
N ARG A 69 -16.10 -3.78 5.54
CA ARG A 69 -16.85 -5.04 5.74
C ARG A 69 -16.55 -5.72 7.08
N LYS A 70 -15.47 -5.34 7.76
CA LYS A 70 -14.91 -6.07 8.90
C LYS A 70 -14.81 -5.23 10.17
N ILE A 71 -14.58 -3.92 10.04
CA ILE A 71 -14.51 -3.00 11.17
C ILE A 71 -15.89 -2.83 11.79
N ASN A 72 -15.97 -3.00 13.11
CA ASN A 72 -17.21 -2.83 13.86
C ASN A 72 -17.65 -1.36 13.83
N GLY A 73 -18.96 -1.13 13.66
CA GLY A 73 -19.53 0.22 13.51
C GLY A 73 -19.66 0.68 12.06
N LEU A 74 -19.05 -0.04 11.11
CA LEU A 74 -19.23 0.22 9.68
C LEU A 74 -20.18 -0.78 9.03
N LYS A 75 -20.85 -0.35 7.97
CA LYS A 75 -21.71 -1.18 7.13
C LYS A 75 -21.64 -0.72 5.67
N ILE A 76 -21.75 -1.66 4.74
CA ILE A 76 -21.93 -1.33 3.33
C ILE A 76 -23.41 -1.41 2.98
N ILE A 77 -23.95 -0.34 2.41
CA ILE A 77 -25.33 -0.22 1.92
C ILE A 77 -25.24 0.26 0.48
N GLU A 78 -25.76 -0.52 -0.48
CA GLU A 78 -25.76 -0.16 -1.91
C GLU A 78 -24.38 0.28 -2.45
N ASN A 79 -23.32 -0.46 -2.08
CA ASN A 79 -21.90 -0.17 -2.40
C ASN A 79 -21.31 1.11 -1.77
N THR A 80 -22.06 1.79 -0.91
CA THR A 80 -21.57 2.93 -0.13
C THR A 80 -21.23 2.48 1.29
N THR A 81 -20.15 3.01 1.85
CA THR A 81 -19.77 2.73 3.24
C THR A 81 -20.49 3.71 4.17
N HIS A 82 -21.08 3.19 5.23
CA HIS A 82 -21.77 3.95 6.26
C HIS A 82 -21.15 3.66 7.63
N ILE A 83 -20.94 4.70 8.43
CA ILE A 83 -20.62 4.62 9.85
C ILE A 83 -21.94 4.71 10.60
N ILE A 84 -22.41 3.57 11.11
CA ILE A 84 -23.74 3.40 11.72
C ILE A 84 -23.70 3.34 13.25
N GLY A 85 -22.50 3.35 13.84
CA GLY A 85 -22.28 3.26 15.28
C GLY A 85 -20.82 3.48 15.65
N LYS A 86 -20.48 3.22 16.93
CA LYS A 86 -19.12 3.39 17.43
C LYS A 86 -18.13 2.50 16.66
N ILE A 87 -17.07 3.11 16.15
CA ILE A 87 -15.98 2.43 15.48
C ILE A 87 -15.13 1.71 16.53
N THR A 88 -14.96 0.40 16.36
CA THR A 88 -14.09 -0.43 17.20
C THR A 88 -13.36 -1.46 16.32
N PRO A 89 -12.25 -2.06 16.81
CA PRO A 89 -11.48 -3.04 16.05
C PRO A 89 -12.36 -4.16 15.47
N ALA A 90 -11.97 -4.70 14.32
CA ALA A 90 -12.58 -5.90 13.75
C ALA A 90 -12.43 -7.09 14.71
N ALA A 91 -13.40 -8.02 14.68
CA ALA A 91 -13.36 -9.20 15.56
C ALA A 91 -12.15 -10.13 15.31
N HIS A 92 -11.64 -10.12 14.09
CA HIS A 92 -10.44 -10.85 13.68
C HIS A 92 -9.61 -9.98 12.74
N PRO A 93 -8.27 -10.19 12.68
CA PRO A 93 -7.42 -9.49 11.73
C PRO A 93 -7.90 -9.65 10.29
N ILE A 94 -7.82 -8.57 9.52
CA ILE A 94 -8.44 -8.42 8.20
C ILE A 94 -7.54 -9.03 7.12
N SER A 95 -6.24 -8.73 7.15
CA SER A 95 -5.27 -9.03 6.08
C SER A 95 -4.46 -10.31 6.31
N ILE A 96 -4.34 -10.78 7.56
CA ILE A 96 -3.35 -11.81 7.95
C ILE A 96 -3.49 -13.12 7.19
N ARG A 97 -4.72 -13.57 6.92
CA ARG A 97 -4.95 -14.81 6.16
C ARG A 97 -4.38 -14.71 4.73
N ASP A 98 -4.51 -13.54 4.10
CA ASP A 98 -4.04 -13.31 2.74
C ASP A 98 -2.53 -13.10 2.70
N LEU A 99 -1.98 -12.36 3.66
CA LEU A 99 -0.53 -12.22 3.83
C LEU A 99 0.16 -13.57 4.07
N GLN A 100 -0.43 -14.45 4.89
CA GLN A 100 0.07 -15.82 5.08
C GLN A 100 0.07 -16.63 3.78
N LEU A 101 -0.96 -16.50 2.95
CA LEU A 101 -1.01 -17.18 1.65
C LEU A 101 0.02 -16.58 0.68
N ALA A 102 0.17 -15.26 0.68
CA ALA A 102 1.14 -14.56 -0.14
C ALA A 102 2.56 -14.99 0.22
N TYR A 103 2.91 -14.99 1.51
CA TYR A 103 4.20 -15.49 2.00
C TYR A 103 4.48 -16.92 1.60
N LYS A 104 3.54 -17.84 1.87
CA LYS A 104 3.72 -19.25 1.50
C LYS A 104 3.94 -19.43 0.00
N THR A 105 3.25 -18.64 -0.81
CA THR A 105 3.40 -18.69 -2.28
C THR A 105 4.74 -18.13 -2.70
N ALA A 106 5.13 -16.96 -2.17
CA ALA A 106 6.40 -16.31 -2.49
C ALA A 106 7.60 -17.15 -2.06
N LYS A 107 7.62 -17.63 -0.81
CA LYS A 107 8.68 -18.50 -0.26
C LYS A 107 8.88 -19.78 -1.06
N ALA A 108 7.80 -20.38 -1.54
CA ALA A 108 7.86 -21.59 -2.36
C ALA A 108 8.46 -21.34 -3.75
N LEU A 109 8.32 -20.14 -4.29
CA LEU A 109 8.85 -19.75 -5.61
C LEU A 109 10.27 -19.18 -5.51
N ASN A 110 10.57 -18.42 -4.47
CA ASN A 110 11.88 -17.84 -4.20
C ASN A 110 12.17 -17.85 -2.68
N PRO A 111 13.19 -18.61 -2.23
CA PRO A 111 13.50 -18.73 -0.80
C PRO A 111 14.04 -17.44 -0.17
N GLN A 112 14.41 -16.41 -0.94
CA GLN A 112 14.88 -15.12 -0.40
C GLN A 112 13.78 -14.32 0.33
N TYR A 113 12.50 -14.62 0.07
CA TYR A 113 11.41 -13.98 0.82
C TYR A 113 11.42 -14.47 2.26
N GLU A 114 11.57 -13.57 3.21
CA GLU A 114 11.59 -13.87 4.64
C GLU A 114 10.57 -13.01 5.40
N LEU A 115 10.05 -13.58 6.49
CA LEU A 115 9.31 -12.80 7.49
C LEU A 115 10.31 -12.04 8.37
N ASN A 116 9.92 -10.86 8.84
CA ASN A 116 10.76 -9.94 9.62
C ASN A 116 12.06 -9.54 8.90
N ALA A 117 12.03 -9.48 7.57
CA ALA A 117 13.18 -9.05 6.78
C ALA A 117 13.51 -7.56 7.08
N PRO A 118 14.65 -7.21 7.71
CA PRO A 118 15.02 -5.82 7.93
C PRO A 118 15.25 -5.08 6.60
N LEU A 119 14.85 -3.81 6.54
CA LEU A 119 15.04 -2.98 5.34
C LEU A 119 16.50 -2.93 4.87
N ASP A 120 17.47 -2.86 5.79
CA ASP A 120 18.90 -2.88 5.44
C ASP A 120 19.31 -4.15 4.70
N GLY A 121 18.77 -5.31 5.08
CA GLY A 121 19.02 -6.58 4.38
C GLY A 121 18.39 -6.60 2.99
N ILE A 122 17.22 -5.97 2.84
CA ILE A 122 16.52 -5.83 1.55
C ILE A 122 17.28 -4.88 0.62
N PHE A 123 17.77 -3.74 1.12
CA PHE A 123 18.62 -2.80 0.37
C PHE A 123 19.96 -3.41 -0.06
N LYS A 124 20.49 -4.36 0.71
CA LYS A 124 21.68 -5.16 0.34
C LYS A 124 21.36 -6.33 -0.59
N HIS A 125 20.09 -6.56 -0.92
CA HIS A 125 19.60 -7.68 -1.72
C HIS A 125 19.94 -9.06 -1.12
N GLU A 126 20.09 -9.15 0.19
CA GLU A 126 20.32 -10.41 0.91
C GLU A 126 19.02 -11.19 1.13
N MET A 127 17.90 -10.47 1.15
CA MET A 127 16.56 -10.99 1.39
C MET A 127 15.50 -10.12 0.74
N LYS A 128 14.28 -10.65 0.67
CA LYS A 128 13.09 -9.97 0.17
C LYS A 128 12.00 -10.01 1.24
N GLY A 129 11.12 -9.03 1.21
CA GLY A 129 10.13 -8.79 2.26
C GLY A 129 8.69 -8.88 1.79
N ILE A 130 7.79 -8.95 2.77
CA ILE A 130 6.34 -8.80 2.55
C ILE A 130 5.85 -7.70 3.45
N LYS A 131 5.16 -6.71 2.89
CA LYS A 131 4.53 -5.64 3.65
C LYS A 131 3.04 -5.91 3.85
N GLY A 132 2.51 -5.45 4.98
CA GLY A 132 1.06 -5.33 5.18
C GLY A 132 0.59 -3.95 4.75
N ILE A 133 -0.67 -3.85 4.32
CA ILE A 133 -1.24 -2.60 3.84
C ILE A 133 -2.59 -2.39 4.51
N ILE A 134 -2.78 -1.20 5.08
CA ILE A 134 -4.05 -0.73 5.58
C ILE A 134 -4.48 0.54 4.84
N THR A 135 -5.77 0.69 4.62
CA THR A 135 -6.33 1.99 4.24
C THR A 135 -6.39 2.86 5.49
N GLY A 136 -5.86 4.07 5.39
CA GLY A 136 -5.71 4.95 6.53
C GLY A 136 -7.03 5.48 7.10
N PRO A 137 -7.01 5.92 8.37
CA PRO A 137 -8.21 6.33 9.08
C PRO A 137 -8.92 7.54 8.44
N THR A 138 -8.18 8.50 7.90
CA THR A 138 -8.74 9.69 7.26
C THR A 138 -9.52 9.29 6.02
N THR A 139 -8.90 8.50 5.16
CA THR A 139 -9.50 7.98 3.92
C THR A 139 -10.72 7.13 4.19
N LEU A 140 -10.68 6.21 5.17
CA LEU A 140 -11.84 5.37 5.49
C LEU A 140 -13.04 6.20 5.96
N VAL A 141 -12.82 7.21 6.82
CA VAL A 141 -13.89 8.06 7.32
C VAL A 141 -14.42 9.00 6.23
N HIS A 142 -13.56 9.62 5.44
CA HIS A 142 -13.99 10.53 4.36
C HIS A 142 -14.65 9.79 3.19
N SER A 143 -14.35 8.50 3.02
CA SER A 143 -15.05 7.62 2.08
C SER A 143 -16.36 7.04 2.62
N SER A 144 -16.80 7.46 3.80
CA SER A 144 -17.98 6.95 4.48
C SER A 144 -19.02 8.03 4.77
N ILE A 145 -20.30 7.67 4.71
CA ILE A 145 -21.40 8.48 5.23
C ILE A 145 -21.51 8.23 6.74
N ILE A 146 -21.56 9.29 7.55
CA ILE A 146 -21.80 9.17 8.98
C ILE A 146 -23.31 9.27 9.23
N ASP A 147 -23.95 8.14 9.55
CA ASP A 147 -25.38 8.08 9.81
C ASP A 147 -25.70 8.43 11.27
N ASN A 148 -24.85 8.00 12.21
CA ASN A 148 -25.10 8.17 13.65
C ASN A 148 -23.79 8.13 14.46
N PHE A 149 -23.90 8.39 15.77
CA PHE A 149 -22.87 8.34 16.82
C PHE A 149 -21.85 9.48 16.80
N TYR A 150 -21.24 9.78 15.65
CA TYR A 150 -20.22 10.83 15.55
C TYR A 150 -20.82 12.16 15.09
N THR A 151 -20.55 13.22 15.84
CA THR A 151 -20.91 14.60 15.46
C THR A 151 -19.79 15.33 14.70
N SER A 152 -18.59 14.75 14.66
CA SER A 152 -17.40 15.28 14.00
C SER A 152 -16.62 14.14 13.33
N LYS A 153 -16.11 14.36 12.11
CA LYS A 153 -15.21 13.40 11.45
C LYS A 153 -13.93 13.14 12.24
N GLU A 154 -13.36 14.16 12.90
CA GLU A 154 -12.17 14.03 13.74
C GLU A 154 -12.28 12.88 14.76
N ASN A 155 -13.35 12.85 15.57
CA ASN A 155 -13.55 11.78 16.54
C ASN A 155 -13.68 10.39 15.88
N ALA A 156 -14.33 10.31 14.71
CA ALA A 156 -14.42 9.07 13.96
C ALA A 156 -13.06 8.63 13.42
N ILE A 157 -12.23 9.57 12.97
CA ILE A 157 -10.87 9.32 12.46
C ILE A 157 -9.98 8.78 13.58
N TYR A 158 -10.01 9.35 14.78
CA TYR A 158 -9.22 8.83 15.90
C TYR A 158 -9.70 7.44 16.37
N ASP A 159 -11.01 7.18 16.42
CA ASP A 159 -11.51 5.84 16.74
C ASP A 159 -11.17 4.82 15.63
N MET A 160 -11.19 5.24 14.37
CA MET A 160 -10.73 4.44 13.24
C MET A 160 -9.23 4.12 13.37
N ALA A 161 -8.40 5.10 13.72
CA ALA A 161 -6.97 4.90 13.94
C ALA A 161 -6.69 3.87 15.04
N ARG A 162 -7.39 3.97 16.18
CA ARG A 162 -7.30 2.98 17.27
C ARG A 162 -7.77 1.59 16.82
N ALA A 163 -8.84 1.52 16.02
CA ALA A 163 -9.32 0.25 15.46
C ALA A 163 -8.29 -0.40 14.53
N LEU A 164 -7.66 0.39 13.67
CA LEU A 164 -6.63 -0.05 12.72
C LEU A 164 -5.29 -0.38 13.40
N SER A 165 -4.97 0.23 14.54
CA SER A 165 -3.76 -0.10 15.31
C SER A 165 -3.72 -1.58 15.70
N ILE A 166 -4.88 -2.19 15.98
CA ILE A 166 -4.98 -3.64 16.26
C ILE A 166 -4.67 -4.48 15.00
N GLU A 167 -5.05 -4.01 13.82
CA GLU A 167 -4.68 -4.66 12.56
C GLU A 167 -3.19 -4.49 12.27
N ALA A 168 -2.63 -3.29 12.51
CA ALA A 168 -1.21 -3.00 12.36
C ALA A 168 -0.35 -3.94 13.24
N GLN A 169 -0.71 -4.10 14.51
CA GLN A 169 -0.07 -5.04 15.42
C GLN A 169 -0.17 -6.50 14.95
N ALA A 170 -1.30 -6.87 14.34
CA ALA A 170 -1.44 -8.21 13.78
C ALA A 170 -0.52 -8.41 12.56
N ILE A 171 -0.36 -7.38 11.72
CA ILE A 171 0.53 -7.37 10.55
C ILE A 171 1.99 -7.51 10.99
N GLU A 172 2.39 -6.75 12.01
CA GLU A 172 3.72 -6.87 12.63
C GLU A 172 3.93 -8.28 13.20
N LYS A 173 3.00 -8.78 14.02
CA LYS A 173 3.11 -10.12 14.63
C LYS A 173 3.19 -11.24 13.59
N PHE A 174 2.58 -11.05 12.42
CA PHE A 174 2.73 -11.97 11.30
C PHE A 174 4.16 -12.01 10.75
N GLY A 175 4.90 -10.92 10.90
CA GLY A 175 6.28 -10.74 10.46
C GLY A 175 6.39 -9.99 9.14
N ALA A 176 5.53 -8.99 8.92
CA ALA A 176 5.72 -8.08 7.80
C ALA A 176 7.02 -7.27 7.97
N CYS A 177 7.72 -6.98 6.87
CA CYS A 177 8.93 -6.13 6.90
C CYS A 177 8.62 -4.64 7.02
N ALA A 178 7.38 -4.25 6.72
CA ALA A 178 6.88 -2.89 6.83
C ALA A 178 5.34 -2.89 6.89
N LEU A 179 4.78 -1.85 7.49
CA LEU A 179 3.37 -1.51 7.41
C LEU A 179 3.21 -0.34 6.44
N GLN A 180 2.30 -0.45 5.47
CA GLN A 180 1.90 0.69 4.65
C GLN A 180 0.51 1.19 5.04
N ILE A 181 0.36 2.51 5.13
CA ILE A 181 -0.89 3.21 5.36
C ILE A 181 -1.20 4.05 4.11
N ASP A 182 -2.30 3.74 3.45
CA ASP A 182 -2.75 4.45 2.24
C ASP A 182 -3.70 5.58 2.62
N GLU A 183 -3.30 6.84 2.39
CA GLU A 183 -4.10 8.03 2.71
C GLU A 183 -4.31 8.97 1.50
N PRO A 184 -4.97 8.52 0.42
CA PRO A 184 -5.25 9.36 -0.75
C PRO A 184 -6.10 10.60 -0.43
N PHE A 185 -6.92 10.60 0.63
CA PHE A 185 -7.72 11.77 0.97
C PHE A 185 -6.89 12.93 1.55
N ILE A 186 -5.68 12.69 2.07
CA ILE A 186 -4.86 13.78 2.63
C ILE A 186 -4.53 14.81 1.55
N SER A 187 -4.16 14.39 0.34
CA SER A 187 -3.82 15.31 -0.77
C SER A 187 -5.00 16.19 -1.22
N THR A 188 -6.23 15.76 -0.95
CA THR A 188 -7.42 16.52 -1.32
C THR A 188 -7.67 17.75 -0.43
N GLY A 189 -7.02 17.81 0.74
CA GLY A 189 -7.27 18.84 1.75
C GLY A 189 -8.64 18.74 2.42
N ALA A 190 -9.31 17.58 2.31
CA ALA A 190 -10.64 17.37 2.88
C ALA A 190 -10.67 17.29 4.42
N GLU A 191 -9.53 17.07 5.05
CA GLU A 191 -9.36 17.03 6.50
C GLU A 191 -8.24 17.96 6.94
N ASP A 192 -8.31 18.43 8.18
CA ASP A 192 -7.16 19.06 8.82
C ASP A 192 -5.97 18.08 8.84
N ILE A 193 -4.84 18.52 8.31
CA ILE A 193 -3.63 17.71 8.24
C ILE A 193 -3.12 17.31 9.62
N GLU A 194 -3.38 18.12 10.66
CA GLU A 194 -3.01 17.82 12.04
C GLU A 194 -3.87 16.70 12.63
N VAL A 195 -5.15 16.61 12.25
CA VAL A 195 -6.02 15.48 12.61
C VAL A 195 -5.50 14.21 11.96
N SER A 196 -5.16 14.30 10.67
CA SER A 196 -4.60 13.18 9.90
C SER A 196 -3.26 12.71 10.49
N ARG A 197 -2.36 13.64 10.82
CA ARG A 197 -1.06 13.38 11.45
C ARG A 197 -1.20 12.64 12.77
N LYS A 198 -2.05 13.13 13.68
CA LYS A 198 -2.31 12.46 14.97
C LYS A 198 -2.90 11.07 14.79
N ALA A 199 -3.77 10.89 13.79
CA ALA A 199 -4.37 9.59 13.50
C ALA A 199 -3.32 8.58 12.99
N ILE A 200 -2.37 9.02 12.15
CA ILE A 200 -1.23 8.20 11.73
C ILE A 200 -0.32 7.89 12.92
N GLU A 201 -0.02 8.87 13.79
CA GLU A 201 0.81 8.67 14.99
C GLU A 201 0.25 7.60 15.93
N ILE A 202 -1.07 7.55 16.12
CA ILE A 202 -1.71 6.48 16.91
C ILE A 202 -1.36 5.08 16.37
N ILE A 203 -1.30 4.92 15.04
CA ILE A 203 -0.99 3.64 14.40
C ILE A 203 0.51 3.38 14.44
N VAL A 204 1.34 4.38 14.14
CA VAL A 204 2.80 4.28 14.20
C VAL A 204 3.26 3.85 15.58
N ASP A 205 2.77 4.49 16.64
CA ASP A 205 3.15 4.20 18.03
C ASP A 205 2.71 2.80 18.50
N SER A 206 1.94 2.08 17.67
CA SER A 206 1.45 0.74 17.99
C SER A 206 2.32 -0.40 17.46
N VAL A 207 3.34 -0.11 16.63
CA VAL A 207 4.22 -1.08 15.98
C VAL A 207 5.69 -0.63 16.03
N ASP A 208 6.62 -1.59 16.00
CA ASP A 208 8.07 -1.40 15.98
C ASP A 208 8.69 -1.71 14.60
N ILE A 209 7.87 -1.96 13.58
CA ILE A 209 8.30 -2.13 12.18
C ILE A 209 8.23 -0.83 11.38
N PRO A 210 9.03 -0.68 10.30
CA PRO A 210 8.98 0.51 9.45
C PRO A 210 7.58 0.81 8.90
N VAL A 211 7.18 2.08 8.95
CA VAL A 211 5.89 2.56 8.43
C VAL A 211 6.09 3.36 7.14
N ILE A 212 5.35 2.96 6.11
CA ILE A 212 5.24 3.63 4.82
C ILE A 212 3.92 4.39 4.80
N LEU A 213 3.96 5.69 4.52
CA LEU A 213 2.76 6.49 4.26
C LEU A 213 2.67 6.78 2.76
N HIS A 214 1.68 6.17 2.10
CA HIS A 214 1.38 6.40 0.69
C HIS A 214 0.32 7.48 0.55
N VAL A 215 0.63 8.57 -0.17
CA VAL A 215 -0.32 9.65 -0.47
C VAL A 215 -0.27 9.94 -1.97
N CYS A 216 -1.37 9.67 -2.67
CA CYS A 216 -1.49 9.92 -4.09
C CYS A 216 -2.21 11.24 -4.39
N GLY A 217 -2.00 11.79 -5.59
CA GLY A 217 -2.57 13.09 -5.98
C GLY A 217 -1.58 14.25 -5.94
N ASP A 218 -2.12 15.47 -5.94
CA ASP A 218 -1.32 16.70 -5.95
C ASP A 218 -0.86 17.04 -4.53
N LEU A 219 0.44 17.30 -4.36
CA LEU A 219 1.04 17.51 -3.05
C LEU A 219 1.32 18.98 -2.73
N GLU A 220 0.95 19.93 -3.61
CA GLU A 220 1.27 21.37 -3.48
C GLU A 220 1.06 21.91 -2.05
N HIS A 221 -0.10 21.60 -1.46
CA HIS A 221 -0.52 22.15 -0.18
C HIS A 221 -0.18 21.28 1.03
N VAL A 222 0.19 20.01 0.84
CA VAL A 222 0.35 19.04 1.93
C VAL A 222 1.78 18.55 2.11
N LEU A 223 2.65 18.67 1.10
CA LEU A 223 3.99 18.06 1.12
C LEU A 223 4.82 18.51 2.32
N GLY A 224 4.84 19.82 2.60
CA GLY A 224 5.62 20.37 3.71
C GLY A 224 5.22 19.82 5.08
N ASP A 225 3.96 19.45 5.26
CA ASP A 225 3.48 18.84 6.50
C ASP A 225 3.69 17.33 6.49
N LEU A 226 3.49 16.64 5.35
CA LEU A 226 3.81 15.22 5.20
C LEU A 226 5.27 14.90 5.55
N LEU A 227 6.21 15.78 5.19
CA LEU A 227 7.63 15.65 5.58
C LEU A 227 7.85 15.67 7.10
N LYS A 228 6.87 16.09 7.90
CA LYS A 228 6.94 16.10 9.37
C LYS A 228 6.24 14.92 10.04
N PHE A 229 5.52 14.08 9.28
CA PHE A 229 4.82 12.93 9.86
C PHE A 229 5.84 11.96 10.45
N ASN A 230 5.54 11.33 11.58
CA ASN A 230 6.45 10.36 12.21
C ASN A 230 6.39 8.99 11.50
N VAL A 231 6.83 8.93 10.24
CA VAL A 231 6.92 7.71 9.43
C VAL A 231 8.31 7.58 8.82
N ASP A 232 8.72 6.35 8.52
CA ASP A 232 10.04 6.02 7.99
C ASP A 232 10.15 6.28 6.48
N VAL A 233 9.07 5.98 5.75
CA VAL A 233 9.01 6.10 4.30
C VAL A 233 7.80 6.93 3.90
N LEU A 234 8.01 7.92 3.04
CA LEU A 234 6.95 8.60 2.31
C LEU A 234 6.91 8.06 0.88
N ASP A 235 5.74 7.74 0.37
CA ASP A 235 5.56 7.21 -0.98
C ASP A 235 4.56 8.07 -1.77
N PHE A 236 4.98 8.58 -2.93
CA PHE A 236 4.29 9.62 -3.70
C PHE A 236 4.28 9.36 -5.21
N GLU A 237 3.24 9.89 -5.87
CA GLU A 237 3.12 9.90 -7.33
C GLU A 237 4.05 10.95 -7.96
N PHE A 238 4.93 10.54 -8.88
CA PHE A 238 5.77 11.48 -9.65
C PHE A 238 5.62 11.31 -11.17
N SER A 239 5.31 10.11 -11.65
CA SER A 239 5.23 9.85 -13.09
C SER A 239 3.98 10.48 -13.72
N GLY A 240 2.83 10.31 -13.07
CA GLY A 240 1.54 10.90 -13.44
C GLY A 240 1.32 12.30 -12.89
N MET A 241 2.12 12.74 -11.92
CA MET A 241 2.00 14.04 -11.24
C MET A 241 3.37 14.74 -11.22
N LYS A 242 3.86 15.14 -12.40
CA LYS A 242 5.22 15.68 -12.55
C LYS A 242 5.46 16.96 -11.72
N GLN A 243 4.42 17.74 -11.46
CA GLN A 243 4.50 18.93 -10.60
C GLN A 243 4.89 18.58 -9.15
N ASN A 244 4.66 17.35 -8.70
CA ASN A 244 5.13 16.90 -7.38
C ASN A 244 6.66 16.92 -7.27
N ILE A 245 7.39 16.86 -8.39
CA ILE A 245 8.85 17.05 -8.41
C ILE A 245 9.19 18.50 -8.06
N ASP A 246 8.49 19.48 -8.63
CA ASP A 246 8.69 20.90 -8.33
C ASP A 246 8.30 21.20 -6.87
N HIS A 247 7.21 20.61 -6.37
CA HIS A 247 6.84 20.72 -4.96
C HIS A 247 7.92 20.12 -4.05
N LEU A 248 8.47 18.96 -4.43
CA LEU A 248 9.58 18.32 -3.72
C LEU A 248 10.81 19.21 -3.70
N GLU A 249 11.21 19.80 -4.82
CA GLU A 249 12.34 20.74 -4.88
C GLU A 249 12.17 21.92 -3.93
N ASN A 250 10.94 22.45 -3.83
CA ASN A 250 10.62 23.60 -2.98
C ASN A 250 10.54 23.27 -1.48
N LYS A 251 10.22 22.03 -1.11
CA LYS A 251 9.93 21.64 0.29
C LYS A 251 10.98 20.72 0.89
N TRP A 252 11.71 19.97 0.07
CA TRP A 252 12.71 19.02 0.55
C TRP A 252 13.93 19.74 1.10
N THR A 253 14.38 19.31 2.26
CA THR A 253 15.55 19.86 2.94
C THR A 253 16.54 18.75 3.28
N SER A 254 17.83 19.07 3.37
CA SER A 254 18.88 18.06 3.58
C SER A 254 18.83 17.38 4.96
N ASP A 255 18.09 17.94 5.90
CA ASP A 255 17.81 17.39 7.24
C ASP A 255 16.60 16.44 7.25
N CYS A 256 15.84 16.32 6.15
CA CYS A 256 14.83 15.29 6.00
C CYS A 256 15.49 13.90 6.00
N ASN A 257 15.19 13.11 7.03
CA ASN A 257 15.76 11.77 7.24
C ASN A 257 14.89 10.63 6.69
N LYS A 258 13.82 10.96 5.95
CA LYS A 258 12.85 9.99 5.45
C LYS A 258 13.37 9.30 4.20
N LEU A 259 13.04 8.01 4.06
CA LEU A 259 13.13 7.33 2.78
C LEU A 259 11.98 7.80 1.89
N LEU A 260 12.23 7.82 0.58
CA LEU A 260 11.23 8.22 -0.41
C LEU A 260 10.97 7.05 -1.37
N GLY A 261 9.71 6.61 -1.41
CA GLY A 261 9.11 5.83 -2.49
C GLY A 261 8.91 6.73 -3.70
N ILE A 262 9.49 6.33 -4.83
CA ILE A 262 9.43 7.09 -6.07
C ILE A 262 8.44 6.39 -7.00
N GLY A 263 7.19 6.83 -6.96
CA GLY A 263 6.17 6.49 -7.94
C GLY A 263 6.62 6.91 -9.33
N CYS A 264 7.26 5.98 -10.05
CA CYS A 264 7.97 6.28 -11.30
C CYS A 264 7.30 5.66 -12.53
N VAL A 265 6.31 4.78 -12.32
CA VAL A 265 5.53 4.13 -13.37
C VAL A 265 4.07 4.59 -13.29
N ASN A 266 3.55 5.18 -14.36
CA ASN A 266 2.24 5.83 -14.35
C ASN A 266 1.10 4.80 -14.43
N THR A 267 0.34 4.64 -13.35
CA THR A 267 -0.74 3.66 -13.25
C THR A 267 -2.07 4.12 -13.86
N LYS A 268 -2.18 5.39 -14.25
CA LYS A 268 -3.34 5.96 -14.96
C LYS A 268 -3.27 5.69 -16.47
N LEU A 269 -2.08 5.37 -17.01
CA LEU A 269 -1.90 4.99 -18.40
C LEU A 269 -2.21 3.51 -18.63
N LYS A 270 -3.08 3.25 -19.62
CA LYS A 270 -3.39 1.89 -20.12
C LYS A 270 -2.31 1.31 -21.04
N SER A 271 -1.16 1.98 -21.14
CA SER A 271 0.02 1.54 -21.88
C SER A 271 1.23 1.52 -20.95
N VAL A 272 2.25 0.78 -21.33
CA VAL A 272 3.53 0.73 -20.61
C VAL A 272 4.30 2.02 -20.79
N ASP A 273 4.93 2.48 -19.72
CA ASP A 273 5.78 3.67 -19.71
C ASP A 273 7.04 3.44 -20.54
N LYS A 274 7.49 4.48 -21.24
CA LYS A 274 8.81 4.47 -21.87
C LYS A 274 9.89 4.52 -20.80
N LYS A 275 10.89 3.63 -20.88
CA LYS A 275 12.02 3.59 -19.93
C LYS A 275 12.70 4.95 -19.80
N GLU A 276 12.82 5.70 -20.88
CA GLU A 276 13.45 7.03 -20.88
C GLU A 276 12.69 8.03 -20.00
N ASN A 277 11.35 7.94 -20.00
CA ASN A 277 10.51 8.80 -19.16
C ASN A 277 10.65 8.42 -17.68
N VAL A 278 10.61 7.12 -17.37
CA VAL A 278 10.77 6.62 -16.00
C VAL A 278 12.14 6.99 -15.45
N HIS A 279 13.20 6.76 -16.23
CA HIS A 279 14.56 7.16 -15.90
C HIS A 279 14.69 8.67 -15.63
N LYS A 280 14.05 9.52 -16.45
CA LYS A 280 14.02 10.97 -16.23
C LYS A 280 13.35 11.29 -14.89
N THR A 281 12.16 10.75 -14.62
CA THR A 281 11.45 10.96 -13.35
C THR A 281 12.33 10.57 -12.15
N ILE A 282 12.97 9.40 -12.20
CA ILE A 282 13.84 8.96 -11.10
C ILE A 282 15.03 9.93 -10.94
N LYS A 283 15.68 10.35 -12.02
CA LYS A 283 16.81 11.29 -11.95
C LYS A 283 16.42 12.65 -11.39
N ASP A 284 15.28 13.18 -11.80
CA ASP A 284 14.79 14.47 -11.32
C ASP A 284 14.56 14.42 -9.80
N VAL A 285 13.90 13.37 -9.30
CA VAL A 285 13.68 13.16 -7.84
C VAL A 285 15.00 12.96 -7.08
N LEU A 286 15.93 12.15 -7.61
CA LEU A 286 17.22 11.91 -6.96
C LEU A 286 18.14 13.13 -6.95
N SER A 287 17.98 14.05 -7.90
CA SER A 287 18.74 15.30 -7.92
C SER A 287 18.41 16.20 -6.71
N ILE A 288 17.18 16.08 -6.21
CA ILE A 288 16.65 16.80 -5.04
C ILE A 288 17.03 16.05 -3.76
N THR A 289 16.66 14.77 -3.66
CA THR A 289 16.79 14.02 -2.40
C THR A 289 18.21 13.57 -2.10
N LYS A 290 19.02 13.35 -3.14
CA LYS A 290 20.40 12.82 -3.06
C LYS A 290 20.50 11.50 -2.30
N SER A 291 19.39 10.74 -2.21
CA SER A 291 19.36 9.49 -1.46
C SER A 291 20.19 8.40 -2.15
N SER A 292 20.93 7.62 -1.36
CA SER A 292 21.61 6.41 -1.83
C SER A 292 20.74 5.15 -1.75
N ASN A 293 19.67 5.18 -0.93
CA ASN A 293 18.68 4.12 -0.78
C ASN A 293 17.42 4.54 -1.55
N ILE A 294 17.14 3.79 -2.62
CA ILE A 294 16.13 4.17 -3.61
C ILE A 294 15.04 3.10 -3.59
N ILE A 295 13.79 3.53 -3.42
CA ILE A 295 12.62 2.67 -3.48
C ILE A 295 11.86 3.05 -4.74
N LEU A 296 11.75 2.12 -5.69
CA LEU A 296 11.02 2.33 -6.94
C LEU A 296 9.73 1.53 -6.95
N ASP A 297 8.64 2.18 -7.32
CA ASP A 297 7.32 1.58 -7.41
C ASP A 297 6.42 2.30 -8.43
N PRO A 298 5.24 1.74 -8.74
CA PRO A 298 4.24 2.46 -9.53
C PRO A 298 3.65 3.61 -8.74
N ASP A 299 3.13 4.63 -9.43
CA ASP A 299 2.43 5.77 -8.82
C ASP A 299 1.35 5.38 -7.80
N CYS A 300 0.61 4.29 -8.06
CA CYS A 300 -0.47 3.87 -7.17
C CYS A 300 -0.73 2.35 -7.31
N GLY A 301 -1.82 1.87 -6.71
CA GLY A 301 -2.35 0.53 -6.99
C GLY A 301 -2.71 0.35 -8.47
N MET A 302 -2.45 -0.83 -9.03
CA MET A 302 -2.64 -1.15 -10.44
C MET A 302 -3.95 -1.90 -10.73
N ARG A 303 -4.88 -2.02 -9.76
CA ARG A 303 -6.14 -2.78 -9.92
C ARG A 303 -6.91 -2.49 -11.22
N MET A 304 -6.91 -1.25 -11.67
CA MET A 304 -7.70 -0.78 -12.81
C MET A 304 -7.03 -1.05 -14.17
N LEU A 305 -5.80 -1.57 -14.18
CA LEU A 305 -5.09 -1.92 -15.40
C LEU A 305 -5.42 -3.33 -15.87
N ASP A 306 -5.21 -3.57 -17.16
CA ASP A 306 -5.16 -4.93 -17.68
C ASP A 306 -3.93 -5.65 -17.11
N LYS A 307 -4.09 -6.96 -16.86
CA LYS A 307 -3.07 -7.78 -16.21
C LYS A 307 -1.73 -7.76 -16.95
N ASP A 308 -1.76 -7.85 -18.28
CA ASP A 308 -0.54 -7.88 -19.10
C ASP A 308 0.20 -6.53 -19.03
N ILE A 309 -0.54 -5.41 -19.06
CA ILE A 309 0.04 -4.07 -18.91
C ILE A 309 0.65 -3.88 -17.52
N ALA A 310 0.00 -4.39 -16.47
CA ALA A 310 0.55 -4.34 -15.12
C ALA A 310 1.85 -5.16 -15.01
N ASP A 311 1.91 -6.35 -15.61
CA ASP A 311 3.10 -7.19 -15.61
C ASP A 311 4.26 -6.57 -16.40
N GLU A 312 3.98 -5.92 -17.53
CA GLU A 312 5.00 -5.20 -18.30
C GLU A 312 5.49 -3.94 -17.56
N LYS A 313 4.62 -3.27 -16.79
CA LYS A 313 5.02 -2.18 -15.89
C LYS A 313 5.95 -2.66 -14.78
N LEU A 314 5.75 -3.86 -14.25
CA LEU A 314 6.70 -4.47 -13.30
C LEU A 314 8.06 -4.80 -13.97
N ASP A 315 8.10 -5.14 -15.27
CA ASP A 315 9.39 -5.32 -15.97
C ASP A 315 10.19 -4.02 -16.04
N ILE A 316 9.53 -2.86 -16.08
CA ILE A 316 10.21 -1.56 -16.04
C ILE A 316 10.92 -1.37 -14.70
N LEU A 317 10.24 -1.68 -13.59
CA LEU A 317 10.84 -1.60 -12.25
C LEU A 317 12.02 -2.56 -12.13
N LYS A 318 11.83 -3.82 -12.55
CA LYS A 318 12.89 -4.83 -12.60
C LYS A 318 14.10 -4.34 -13.39
N TYR A 319 13.88 -3.73 -14.55
CA TYR A 319 14.95 -3.21 -15.40
C TYR A 319 15.82 -2.19 -14.65
N PHE A 320 15.23 -1.21 -13.96
CA PHE A 320 15.99 -0.20 -13.20
C PHE A 320 16.64 -0.77 -11.95
N ARG A 321 16.02 -1.76 -11.31
CA ARG A 321 16.63 -2.50 -10.21
C ARG A 321 17.91 -3.23 -10.63
N GLU A 322 17.91 -3.84 -11.81
CA GLU A 322 19.06 -4.62 -12.31
C GLU A 322 20.15 -3.76 -12.97
N ASN A 323 19.75 -2.69 -13.67
CA ASN A 323 20.66 -1.90 -14.52
C ASN A 323 21.07 -0.55 -13.91
N GLY A 324 20.44 -0.16 -12.79
CA GLY A 324 20.64 1.16 -12.20
C GLY A 324 19.92 2.27 -12.94
N VAL A 325 20.14 3.50 -12.47
CA VAL A 325 19.63 4.77 -13.02
C VAL A 325 20.78 5.68 -13.43
#